data_AF-A0A0K3BHD0-F1
#
_entry.id   AF-A0A0K3BHD0-F1
#
_cell.length_a   1.000
_cell.length_b   1.000
_cell.length_c   1.000
_cell.angle_alpha   90.00
_cell.angle_beta   90.00
_cell.angle_gamma   90.00
#
_symmetry.space_group_name_H-M   'P 1'
#
loop_
_entity.id
_entity.type
_entity.pdbx_description
1 polymer ?
#
loop_
_entity_poly.entity_id
_entity_poly.type
_entity_poly.pdbx_seq_one_letter_code
_entity_poly.pdbx_strand_id
1 'polypeptide(L)'
;MIDMTADPMTVLQGMYAAEADYLAAGGPGRASFATLAPYFSPDVVLHQAEGLPYGGTWRGHDGMEKMFVTMAASWQVFDMSDQTFLERKSPTKSP
;
A
#
# COMPACT_ATOMS: atom_id res chain seq x y z
N MET A 1 -5.69 -3.31 16.28
CA MET A 1 -6.82 -2.83 15.47
C MET A 1 -6.61 -1.35 15.28
N ILE A 2 -6.48 -0.88 14.04
CA ILE A 2 -6.50 0.56 13.76
C ILE A 2 -7.92 1.03 14.02
N ASP A 3 -8.08 2.08 14.82
CA ASP A 3 -9.37 2.69 15.09
C ASP A 3 -9.92 3.28 13.78
N MET A 4 -11.11 2.85 13.33
CA MET A 4 -11.77 3.35 12.12
C MET A 4 -12.22 4.82 12.24
N THR A 5 -12.07 5.44 13.43
CA THR A 5 -12.26 6.88 13.65
C THR A 5 -10.95 7.69 13.55
N ALA A 6 -9.81 7.01 13.34
CA ALA A 6 -8.55 7.69 13.11
C ALA A 6 -8.62 8.53 11.82
N ASP A 7 -8.05 9.72 11.91
CA ASP A 7 -7.90 10.62 10.77
C ASP A 7 -7.25 9.88 9.58
N PRO A 8 -7.82 9.96 8.35
CA PRO A 8 -7.31 9.25 7.19
C PRO A 8 -5.84 9.50 6.89
N MET A 9 -5.33 10.70 7.19
CA MET A 9 -3.91 11.01 7.00
C MET A 9 -3.03 10.24 7.97
N THR A 10 -3.45 10.12 9.23
CA THR A 10 -2.77 9.30 10.25
C THR A 10 -2.68 7.83 9.82
N VAL A 11 -3.78 7.28 9.28
CA VAL A 11 -3.79 5.89 8.77
C VAL A 11 -2.83 5.74 7.59
N LEU A 12 -2.87 6.69 6.65
CA LEU A 12 -2.05 6.65 5.45
C LEU A 12 -0.55 6.77 5.76
N GLN A 13 -0.16 7.69 6.65
CA GLN A 13 1.22 7.84 7.10
C GLN A 13 1.72 6.60 7.83
N GLY A 14 0.88 6.01 8.68
CA GLY A 14 1.21 4.75 9.34
C GLY A 14 1.42 3.60 8.35
N MET A 15 0.61 3.53 7.29
CA MET A 15 0.73 2.49 6.26
C MET A 15 2.09 2.58 5.55
N TYR A 16 2.51 3.78 5.16
CA TYR A 16 3.81 3.97 4.51
C TYR A 16 5.01 3.76 5.44
N ALA A 17 4.88 4.09 6.73
CA ALA A 17 5.90 3.73 7.72
C ALA A 17 6.03 2.19 7.85
N ALA A 18 4.90 1.48 7.91
CA ALA A 18 4.89 0.02 7.94
C ALA A 18 5.42 -0.61 6.63
N GLU A 19 5.22 0.04 5.47
CA GLU A 19 5.80 -0.37 4.20
C GLU A 19 7.33 -0.22 4.19
N ALA A 20 7.85 0.88 4.72
CA ALA A 20 9.30 1.06 4.88
C ALA A 20 9.90 -0.04 5.78
N ASP A 21 9.26 -0.37 6.90
CA ASP A 21 9.68 -1.46 7.79
C ASP A 21 9.62 -2.83 7.09
N TYR A 22 8.56 -3.08 6.32
CA TYR A 22 8.39 -4.31 5.54
C TYR A 22 9.50 -4.49 4.50
N LEU A 23 9.86 -3.42 3.78
CA LEU A 23 10.94 -3.43 2.80
C LEU A 23 12.32 -3.58 3.46
N ALA A 24 12.56 -2.88 4.57
CA ALA A 24 13.79 -3.02 5.36
C ALA A 24 13.99 -4.45 5.89
N ALA A 25 12.90 -5.15 6.21
CA ALA A 25 12.91 -6.57 6.59
C ALA A 25 13.14 -7.55 5.42
N GLY A 26 13.31 -7.04 4.19
CA GLY A 26 13.60 -7.82 2.99
C GLY A 26 12.48 -7.86 1.96
N GLY A 27 11.31 -7.29 2.28
CA GLY A 27 10.23 -7.04 1.32
C GLY A 27 9.55 -8.29 0.76
N PRO A 28 8.96 -8.19 -0.45
CA PRO A 28 8.14 -9.25 -1.05
C PRO A 28 8.82 -10.62 -1.12
N GLY A 29 8.12 -11.66 -0.66
CA GLY A 29 8.59 -13.04 -0.66
C GLY A 29 9.65 -13.36 0.41
N ARG A 30 10.03 -12.39 1.25
CA ARG A 30 11.00 -12.55 2.33
C ARG A 30 10.48 -12.08 3.68
N ALA A 31 9.92 -10.87 3.74
CA ALA A 31 9.30 -10.30 4.92
C ALA A 31 7.83 -10.73 5.04
N SER A 32 7.34 -10.79 6.28
CA SER A 32 5.94 -11.16 6.57
C SER A 32 4.98 -10.02 6.21
N PHE A 33 3.88 -10.35 5.52
CA PHE A 33 2.79 -9.40 5.26
C PHE A 33 2.09 -8.92 6.54
N ALA A 34 2.27 -9.60 7.68
CA ALA A 34 1.65 -9.22 8.95
C ALA A 34 1.96 -7.77 9.39
N THR A 35 3.09 -7.20 8.96
CA THR A 35 3.44 -5.79 9.19
C THR A 35 2.45 -4.83 8.52
N LEU A 36 1.96 -5.19 7.33
CA LEU A 36 1.05 -4.37 6.53
C LEU A 36 -0.43 -4.67 6.80
N ALA A 37 -0.74 -5.90 7.18
CA ALA A 37 -2.12 -6.38 7.36
C ALA A 37 -3.04 -5.44 8.19
N PRO A 38 -2.59 -4.76 9.26
CA PRO A 38 -3.45 -3.85 10.01
C PRO A 38 -3.99 -2.65 9.22
N TYR A 39 -3.32 -2.26 8.13
CA TYR A 39 -3.65 -1.10 7.31
C TYR A 39 -4.57 -1.42 6.13
N PHE A 40 -4.81 -2.71 5.86
CA PHE A 40 -5.63 -3.16 4.73
C PHE A 40 -6.81 -3.99 5.21
N SER A 41 -8.00 -3.71 4.66
CA SER A 41 -9.16 -4.58 4.86
C SER A 41 -8.84 -6.03 4.45
N PRO A 42 -9.34 -7.06 5.17
CA PRO A 42 -9.24 -8.45 4.73
C PRO A 42 -9.78 -8.68 3.32
N ASP A 43 -10.75 -7.86 2.90
CA ASP A 43 -11.39 -7.89 1.58
C ASP A 43 -10.81 -6.85 0.59
N VAL A 44 -9.60 -6.32 0.85
CA VAL A 44 -8.95 -5.33 -0.01
C VAL A 44 -8.91 -5.79 -1.47
N VAL A 45 -9.12 -4.85 -2.40
CA VAL A 45 -9.05 -5.11 -3.84
C VAL A 45 -8.05 -4.16 -4.46
N LEU A 46 -7.00 -4.71 -5.07
CA LEU A 46 -6.01 -3.95 -5.81
C LEU A 46 -6.28 -4.07 -7.30
N HIS A 47 -6.40 -2.93 -7.99
CA HIS A 47 -6.58 -2.86 -9.42
C HIS A 47 -5.29 -2.33 -10.06
N GLN A 48 -4.65 -3.17 -10.87
CA GLN A 48 -3.45 -2.84 -11.63
C GLN A 48 -3.79 -2.76 -13.11
N ALA A 49 -3.15 -1.83 -13.83
CA ALA A 49 -3.36 -1.66 -15.26
C ALA A 49 -3.05 -2.97 -16.01
N GLU A 50 -3.92 -3.36 -16.95
CA GLU A 50 -3.83 -4.66 -17.65
C GLU A 50 -2.51 -4.87 -18.39
N GLY A 51 -1.86 -3.80 -18.85
CA GLY A 51 -0.58 -3.86 -19.57
C GLY A 51 0.65 -4.12 -18.70
N LEU A 52 0.52 -4.19 -17.38
CA LEU A 52 1.63 -4.45 -16.47
C LEU A 52 1.87 -5.97 -16.31
N PRO A 53 3.12 -6.41 -16.05
CA PRO A 53 3.40 -7.82 -15.74
C PRO A 53 2.65 -8.38 -14.51
N TYR A 54 2.19 -7.48 -13.64
CA TYR A 54 1.36 -7.74 -12.45
C TYR A 54 -0.05 -7.13 -12.58
N GLY A 55 -0.51 -6.92 -13.82
CA GLY A 55 -1.80 -6.31 -14.16
C GLY A 55 -3.01 -7.12 -13.68
N GLY A 56 -4.19 -6.50 -13.74
CA GLY A 56 -5.45 -7.13 -13.38
C GLY A 56 -5.89 -6.83 -11.94
N THR A 57 -6.75 -7.68 -11.39
CA THR A 57 -7.36 -7.47 -10.06
C THR A 57 -6.90 -8.52 -9.06
N TRP A 58 -6.39 -8.06 -7.92
CA TRP A 58 -5.91 -8.91 -6.82
C TRP A 58 -6.80 -8.70 -5.60
N ARG A 59 -7.19 -9.78 -4.91
CA ARG A 59 -8.20 -9.76 -3.84
C ARG A 59 -7.65 -10.33 -2.54
N GLY A 60 -7.98 -9.63 -1.45
CA GLY A 60 -7.57 -9.96 -0.10
C GLY A 60 -6.06 -9.85 0.14
N HIS A 61 -5.66 -10.14 1.38
CA HIS A 61 -4.25 -10.10 1.78
C HIS A 61 -3.40 -11.07 0.96
N ASP A 62 -3.88 -12.29 0.71
CA ASP A 62 -3.19 -13.28 -0.12
C ASP A 62 -2.97 -12.79 -1.57
N GLY A 63 -3.97 -12.11 -2.15
CA GLY A 63 -3.85 -11.54 -3.48
C GLY A 63 -2.84 -10.39 -3.51
N MET A 64 -2.85 -9.54 -2.49
CA MET A 64 -1.92 -8.44 -2.34
C MET A 64 -0.47 -8.92 -2.22
N GLU A 65 -0.20 -9.92 -1.38
CA GLU A 65 1.14 -10.48 -1.20
C GLU A 65 1.67 -11.11 -2.51
N LYS A 66 0.82 -11.86 -3.22
CA LYS A 66 1.18 -12.41 -4.55
C LYS A 66 1.46 -11.32 -5.58
N MET A 67 0.67 -10.24 -5.56
CA MET A 67 0.90 -9.08 -6.43
C MET A 67 2.25 -8.45 -6.15
N PHE A 68 2.60 -8.25 -4.87
CA PHE A 68 3.90 -7.68 -4.47
C PHE A 68 5.09 -8.53 -4.91
N VAL A 69 5.00 -9.86 -4.78
CA VAL A 69 6.04 -10.77 -5.28
C VAL A 69 6.16 -10.68 -6.81
N THR A 70 5.03 -10.62 -7.52
CA THR A 70 5.01 -10.51 -8.99
C THR A 70 5.59 -9.18 -9.47
N MET A 71 5.28 -8.09 -8.76
CA MET A 71 5.84 -6.76 -8.99
C MET A 71 7.35 -6.75 -8.75
N ALA A 72 7.81 -7.27 -7.61
CA ALA A 72 9.23 -7.33 -7.27
C ALA A 72 10.05 -8.17 -8.26
N ALA A 73 9.47 -9.24 -8.83
CA ALA A 73 10.11 -10.03 -9.87
C ALA A 73 10.29 -9.27 -11.20
N SER A 74 9.54 -8.19 -11.41
CA SER A 74 9.58 -7.40 -12.65
C SER A 74 10.62 -6.28 -12.63
N TRP A 75 11.14 -5.90 -11.46
CA TRP A 75 12.08 -4.79 -11.29
C TRP A 75 13.42 -5.25 -10.71
N GLN A 76 14.51 -4.72 -11.27
CA GLN A 76 15.87 -5.07 -10.83
C GLN A 76 16.28 -4.33 -9.55
N VAL A 77 15.75 -3.12 -9.34
CA VAL A 77 15.96 -2.28 -8.15
C VAL A 77 14.64 -1.58 -7.84
N PHE A 78 14.29 -1.50 -6.56
CA PHE A 78 13.17 -0.73 -6.05
C PHE A 78 13.66 0.12 -4.89
N ASP A 79 13.40 1.42 -4.95
CA ASP A 79 13.79 2.38 -3.91
C ASP A 79 12.59 3.27 -3.57
N MET A 80 12.39 3.52 -2.28
CA MET A 80 11.34 4.43 -1.81
C MET A 80 11.89 5.85 -1.73
N SER A 81 11.35 6.74 -2.53
CA SER A 81 11.66 8.18 -2.48
C SER A 81 10.77 8.94 -1.50
N ASP A 82 11.08 10.22 -1.28
CA ASP A 82 10.25 11.13 -0.48
C ASP A 82 8.79 11.14 -0.93
N GLN A 83 7.89 11.12 0.06
CA GLN A 83 6.45 11.09 -0.17
C GLN A 83 5.82 12.47 0.00
N THR A 84 5.01 12.88 -0.96
CA THR A 84 4.14 14.06 -0.86
C THR A 84 2.69 13.63 -0.73
N PHE A 85 2.09 13.89 0.43
CA PHE A 85 0.67 13.63 0.66
C PHE A 85 -0.19 14.78 0.12
N LEU A 86 -1.17 14.44 -0.72
CA LEU A 86 -2.10 15.41 -1.30
C LEU A 86 -3.46 15.30 -0.63
N GLU A 87 -3.98 16.44 -0.17
CA GLU A 87 -5.35 16.57 0.34
C GLU A 87 -6.15 17.46 -0.61
N ARG A 88 -7.34 17.01 -1.04
CA ARG A 88 -8.26 17.85 -1.78
C ARG A 88 -8.96 18.80 -0.81
N LYS A 89 -8.51 20.06 -0.77
CA LYS A 89 -9.28 21.13 -0.11
C LYS A 89 -10.57 21.40 -0.87
N SER A 90 -11.71 21.33 -0.20
CA SER A 90 -12.99 21.80 -0.75
C SER A 90 -12.90 23.32 -1.03
N PRO A 91 -13.53 23.82 -2.10
CA PRO A 91 -13.55 25.27 -2.34
C PRO A 91 -14.28 25.95 -1.19
N THR A 92 -13.60 26.89 -0.52
CA THR A 92 -14.21 27.76 0.48
C THR A 92 -15.29 28.59 -0.21
N LYS A 93 -16.55 28.43 0.19
CA LYS A 93 -17.62 29.31 -0.28
C LYS A 93 -17.35 30.72 0.25
N SER A 94 -17.06 31.68 -0.63
CA SER A 94 -17.01 33.09 -0.26
C SER A 94 -18.40 33.55 0.24
N PRO A 95 -18.44 34.46 1.24
CA PRO A 95 -19.69 34.96 1.83
C PRO A 95 -20.59 35.67 0.81
#